data_AF-A0A937XIR3-F1
#
_entry.id   AF-A0A937XIR3-F1
#
_cell.length_a   1.000
_cell.length_b   1.000
_cell.length_c   1.000
_cell.angle_alpha   90.00
_cell.angle_beta   90.00
_cell.angle_gamma   90.00
#
_symmetry.space_group_name_H-M   'P 1'
#
loop_
_entity.id
_entity.type
_entity.pdbx_description
1 polymer ?
#
loop_
_entity_poly.entity_id
_entity_poly.type
_entity_poly.pdbx_seq_one_letter_code
_entity_poly.pdbx_strand_id
1 'polypeptide(L)' 'LGLQGRVRNLFDGRVEVEAEGEREKLDRLIERLHKGPPGAQVADVATEWSQPRGECEDFRVDYD' A
#
# COMPACT_ATOMS: atom_id res chain seq x y z
N LEU A 1 -9.58 -1.38 6.36
CA LEU A 1 -10.15 -0.66 5.20
C LEU A 1 -10.92 -1.59 4.26
N GLY A 2 -10.76 -2.92 4.37
CA GLY A 2 -11.43 -3.86 3.45
C GLY A 2 -10.84 -3.79 2.05
N LEU A 3 -9.51 -3.65 1.97
CA LEU A 3 -8.73 -3.63 0.75
C LEU A 3 -8.04 -4.98 0.60
N GLN A 4 -7.76 -5.37 -0.63
CA GLN A 4 -6.93 -6.53 -0.97
C GLN A 4 -5.59 -6.05 -1.49
N GLY A 5 -4.54 -6.86 -1.37
CA GLY A 5 -3.24 -6.47 -1.90
C GLY A 5 -2.04 -7.07 -1.19
N ARG A 6 -0.88 -6.48 -1.46
CA ARG A 6 0.39 -6.87 -0.85
C ARG A 6 1.24 -5.65 -0.50
N VAL A 7 2.07 -5.81 0.52
CA VAL A 7 3.10 -4.85 0.90
C VAL A 7 4.43 -5.54 1.02
N ARG A 8 5.50 -4.93 0.48
CA ARG A 8 6.87 -5.44 0.60
C ARG A 8 7.89 -4.33 0.85
N ASN A 9 8.97 -4.69 1.53
CA ASN A 9 10.13 -3.83 1.65
C ASN A 9 11.05 -4.06 0.46
N LEU A 10 11.50 -2.98 -0.17
CA LEU A 10 12.50 -3.02 -1.22
C LEU A 10 13.90 -2.94 -0.61
N PHE A 11 14.90 -3.49 -1.31
CA PHE A 11 16.29 -3.51 -0.85
C PHE A 11 16.93 -2.12 -0.69
N ASP A 12 16.35 -1.10 -1.33
CA ASP A 12 16.79 0.30 -1.23
C ASP A 12 16.16 1.06 -0.06
N GLY A 13 15.39 0.38 0.79
CA GLY A 13 14.73 0.95 1.96
C GLY A 13 13.35 1.55 1.70
N ARG A 14 12.85 1.51 0.46
CA ARG A 14 11.46 1.88 0.14
C ARG A 14 10.49 0.77 0.54
N VAL A 15 9.22 1.14 0.67
CA VAL A 15 8.10 0.20 0.83
C VAL A 15 7.22 0.31 -0.40
N GLU A 16 6.91 -0.82 -1.03
CA GLU A 16 5.97 -0.91 -2.13
C GLU A 16 4.66 -1.50 -1.63
N VAL A 17 3.55 -0.85 -2.00
CA VAL A 17 2.20 -1.30 -1.65
C VAL A 17 1.39 -1.39 -2.94
N GLU A 18 0.88 -2.58 -3.22
CA GLU A 18 -0.15 -2.79 -4.24
C GLU A 18 -1.47 -3.04 -3.52
N ALA A 19 -2.48 -2.21 -3.79
CA ALA A 19 -3.78 -2.28 -3.12
C ALA A 19 -4.93 -2.12 -4.11
N GLU A 20 -5.94 -2.96 -3.96
CA GLU A 20 -7.15 -2.98 -4.77
C GLU A 20 -8.39 -2.79 -3.88
N GLY A 21 -9.35 -2.01 -4.38
CA GLY A 21 -10.62 -1.76 -3.72
C GLY A 21 -11.28 -0.46 -4.18
N GLU A 22 -12.33 -0.05 -3.46
CA GLU A 22 -13.03 1.21 -3.75
C GLU A 22 -12.09 2.41 -3.60
N ARG A 23 -12.24 3.39 -4.50
CA ARG A 23 -11.37 4.57 -4.57
C ARG A 23 -11.25 5.29 -3.22
N GLU A 24 -12.35 5.51 -2.52
CA GLU A 24 -12.35 6.19 -1.22
C GLU A 24 -11.53 5.45 -0.15
N LYS A 25 -11.53 4.11 -0.18
CA LYS A 25 -10.72 3.30 0.75
C LYS A 25 -9.24 3.37 0.40
N LEU A 26 -8.92 3.43 -0.89
CA LEU A 26 -7.54 3.61 -1.38
C LEU A 26 -7.00 5.00 -1.01
N ASP A 27 -7.79 6.05 -1.17
CA ASP A 27 -7.40 7.41 -0.77
C ASP A 27 -7.12 7.48 0.76
N ARG A 28 -7.97 6.84 1.58
CA ARG A 28 -7.71 6.70 3.04
C ARG A 28 -6.46 5.90 3.36
N LEU A 29 -6.12 4.89 2.55
CA LEU A 29 -4.85 4.16 2.71
C LEU A 29 -3.68 5.09 2.44
N ILE A 30 -3.71 5.86 1.35
CA ILE A 30 -2.67 6.83 0.97
C ILE A 30 -2.46 7.87 2.08
N GLU A 31 -3.53 8.41 2.67
CA GLU A 31 -3.44 9.32 3.81
C GLU A 31 -2.73 8.68 5.01
N ARG A 32 -3.02 7.41 5.30
CA ARG A 32 -2.36 6.67 6.39
C ARG A 32 -0.89 6.40 6.07
N LEU A 33 -0.55 6.14 4.80
CA LEU A 33 0.83 5.93 4.38
C LEU A 33 1.68 7.19 4.53
N HIS A 34 1.13 8.38 4.23
CA HIS A 34 1.82 9.65 4.47
C HIS A 34 2.14 9.89 5.95
N LYS A 35 1.29 9.40 6.86
CA LYS A 35 1.54 9.48 8.31
C LYS A 35 2.54 8.42 8.78
N GLY A 36 2.47 7.22 8.20
CA GLY A 36 3.23 6.05 8.64
C GLY A 36 2.82 5.50 10.02
N PRO A 37 3.40 4.37 10.43
CA PRO A 37 3.25 3.84 11.78
C PRO A 37 3.99 4.71 12.82
N PRO A 38 3.74 4.53 14.13
CA PRO A 38 4.49 5.23 15.18
C PRO A 38 5.99 5.02 15.02
N GLY A 39 6.76 6.12 15.01
CA GLY A 39 8.21 6.11 14.85
C GLY A 39 8.70 6.07 13.40
N ALA A 40 7.82 5.97 12.40
CA ALA A 40 8.21 6.13 11.00
C ALA A 40 8.35 7.62 10.63
N GLN A 41 9.33 7.92 9.80
CA GLN A 41 9.45 9.19 9.09
C GLN A 41 9.31 8.91 7.59
N VAL A 42 8.14 9.23 7.06
CA VAL A 42 7.83 9.02 5.63
C VAL A 42 8.26 10.27 4.86
N ALA A 43 9.22 10.11 3.96
CA ALA A 43 9.75 11.23 3.17
C ALA A 43 8.80 11.64 2.03
N ASP A 44 8.20 10.65 1.35
CA ASP A 44 7.29 10.86 0.23
C ASP A 44 6.42 9.61 0.02
N VAL A 45 5.28 9.78 -0.65
CA VAL A 45 4.41 8.70 -1.12
C VAL A 45 4.02 8.95 -2.57
N ALA A 46 4.63 8.20 -3.48
CA ALA A 46 4.25 8.17 -4.89
C ALA A 46 3.07 7.21 -5.11
N THR A 47 2.13 7.58 -5.99
CA THR A 47 0.95 6.75 -6.30
C THR A 47 0.77 6.62 -7.80
N GLU A 48 0.46 5.40 -8.24
CA GLU A 48 0.10 5.08 -9.61
C GLU A 48 -1.22 4.31 -9.62
N TRP A 49 -2.11 4.63 -10.56
CA TRP A 49 -3.45 4.05 -10.65
C TRP A 49 -3.54 3.11 -11.85
N SER A 50 -4.12 1.94 -11.63
CA SER A 50 -4.32 0.91 -12.63
C SER A 50 -5.68 0.23 -12.43
N GLN A 51 -6.06 -0.61 -13.40
CA GLN A 51 -7.23 -1.47 -13.25
C GLN A 51 -6.90 -2.61 -12.26
N PRO A 52 -7.88 -3.06 -11.45
CA PRO A 52 -7.69 -4.18 -10.54
C PRO A 52 -7.35 -5.45 -11.32
N ARG A 53 -6.34 -6.19 -10.86
CA ARG A 53 -5.92 -7.47 -11.44
C ARG A 53 -6.61 -8.65 -10.77
N GLY A 54 -7.14 -8.47 -9.56
CA GLY A 54 -7.84 -9.54 -8.82
C GLY A 54 -6.90 -10.66 -8.36
N GLU A 55 -5.61 -10.35 -8.17
CA GLU A 55 -4.57 -11.33 -7.81
C GLU A 55 -4.53 -11.64 -6.31
N CYS A 56 -5.19 -10.84 -5.48
CA CYS A 56 -5.15 -10.95 -4.03
C CYS A 56 -6.56 -11.12 -3.45
N GLU A 57 -6.78 -12.18 -2.67
CA GLU A 57 -8.05 -12.38 -1.94
C GLU A 57 -8.07 -11.65 -0.58
N ASP A 58 -6.89 -11.36 -0.02
CA ASP A 58 -6.67 -10.66 1.26
C ASP A 58 -5.50 -9.65 1.14
N PHE A 59 -5.15 -8.97 2.23
CA PHE A 59 -4.03 -8.05 2.32
C PHE A 59 -2.86 -8.68 3.10
N ARG A 60 -1.71 -8.92 2.44
CA ARG A 60 -0.57 -9.65 3.04
C ARG A 60 0.76 -8.91 2.98
N VAL A 61 1.66 -9.24 3.92
CA VAL A 61 3.08 -8.86 3.82
C VAL A 61 3.78 -9.90 2.95
N ASP A 62 4.46 -9.42 1.92
CA ASP A 62 5.24 -10.23 1.00
C ASP A 62 6.73 -10.15 1.38
N TYR A 63 7.39 -11.31 1.36
CA TYR A 63 8.78 -11.52 1.79
C TYR A 63 9.67 -12.04 0.66
N ASP A 64 9.12 -12.25 -0.53
CA ASP A 64 9.85 -12.72 -1.72
C ASP A 64 10.87 -11.68 -2.23
#